data_AF-A0A1Z2RU46-F1
#
_entry.id   AF-A0A1Z2RU46-F1
#
_cell.length_a   1.000
_cell.length_b   1.000
_cell.length_c   1.000
_cell.angle_alpha   90.00
_cell.angle_beta   90.00
_cell.angle_gamma   90.00
#
_symmetry.space_group_name_H-M   'P 1'
#
loop_
_entity.id
_entity.type
_entity.pdbx_description
1 polymer ?
#
loop_
_entity_poly.entity_id
_entity_poly.type
_entity_poly.pdbx_seq_one_letter_code
_entity_poly.pdbx_strand_id
1 'polypeptide(L)'
;KVLAAKAFRHTAEYDVAVAGWLSGVAEPGDAELPSWIGGTWNRSAVLRYGENPHQRAALYVGAAGQGLAQAEQLHGKEMSYNNYTDADAAWRAAWDQDKACAAIIKHANPCGIAVSDVSIADAHLKAHECDPLSAFGGVIAVNREVSVEMAERVADIFTEVIVAPGYADGAVEVLSRKKNVRL
;
A
#
# COMPACT_ATOMS: atom_id res chain seq x y z
N LYS A 1 -3.13 19.81 -30.27
CA LYS A 1 -4.08 19.53 -29.16
C LYS A 1 -3.43 18.77 -28.01
N VAL A 2 -2.85 17.57 -28.22
CA VAL A 2 -2.20 16.79 -27.14
C VAL A 2 -1.07 17.55 -26.43
N LEU A 3 -0.16 18.19 -27.19
CA LEU A 3 0.93 18.98 -26.60
C LEU A 3 0.41 20.18 -25.81
N ALA A 4 -0.63 20.86 -26.28
CA ALA A 4 -1.25 21.95 -25.54
C ALA A 4 -1.83 21.47 -24.20
N ALA A 5 -2.52 20.33 -24.18
CA ALA A 5 -3.01 19.74 -22.93
C ALA A 5 -1.87 19.37 -21.97
N LYS A 6 -0.75 18.83 -22.48
CA LYS A 6 0.45 18.57 -21.66
C LYS A 6 1.06 19.86 -21.11
N ALA A 7 1.16 20.91 -21.92
CA ALA A 7 1.69 22.21 -21.50
C ALA A 7 0.84 22.86 -20.41
N PHE A 8 -0.49 22.81 -20.53
CA PHE A 8 -1.39 23.32 -19.49
C PHE A 8 -1.37 22.50 -18.19
N ARG A 9 -1.14 21.18 -18.26
CA ARG A 9 -0.93 20.37 -17.04
C ARG A 9 0.38 20.71 -16.37
N HIS A 10 1.46 20.85 -17.15
CA HIS A 10 2.77 21.18 -16.61
C HIS A 10 2.79 22.56 -15.94
N THR A 11 2.12 23.56 -16.52
CA THR A 11 1.95 24.88 -15.91
C THR A 11 1.11 24.82 -14.64
N ALA A 12 0.03 24.04 -14.62
CA ALA A 12 -0.76 23.83 -13.40
C ALA A 12 0.04 23.14 -12.28
N GLU A 13 0.85 22.12 -12.60
CA GLU A 13 1.76 21.48 -11.64
C GLU A 13 2.76 22.49 -11.04
N TYR A 14 3.31 23.38 -11.89
CA TYR A 14 4.21 24.45 -11.46
C TYR A 14 3.51 25.47 -10.55
N ASP A 15 2.35 25.99 -10.95
CA ASP A 15 1.62 27.01 -10.20
C ASP A 15 1.15 26.48 -8.83
N VAL A 16 0.74 25.21 -8.75
CA VAL A 16 0.39 24.55 -7.47
C VAL A 16 1.60 24.49 -6.54
N ALA A 17 2.78 24.12 -7.06
CA ALA A 17 4.00 24.07 -6.26
C ALA A 17 4.42 25.46 -5.75
N VAL A 18 4.35 26.49 -6.61
CA VAL A 18 4.67 27.88 -6.24
C VAL A 18 3.69 28.42 -5.20
N ALA A 19 2.39 28.22 -5.40
CA ALA A 19 1.36 28.68 -4.47
C ALA A 19 1.50 28.00 -3.09
N GLY A 20 1.68 26.67 -3.07
CA GLY A 20 1.87 25.93 -1.82
C GLY A 20 3.10 26.40 -1.04
N TRP A 21 4.22 26.63 -1.73
CA TRP A 21 5.44 27.15 -1.08
C TRP A 21 5.26 28.59 -0.58
N LEU A 22 4.69 29.48 -1.40
CA LEU A 22 4.46 30.88 -1.01
C LEU A 22 3.53 31.01 0.19
N SER A 23 2.46 30.21 0.27
CA SER A 23 1.56 30.18 1.44
C SER A 23 2.33 29.86 2.72
N GLY A 24 3.24 28.88 2.69
CA GLY A 24 4.05 28.52 3.85
C GLY A 24 5.05 29.60 4.29
N VAL A 25 5.49 30.47 3.37
CA VAL A 25 6.43 31.57 3.69
C VAL A 25 5.70 32.85 4.10
N ALA A 26 4.62 33.20 3.40
CA ALA A 26 3.89 34.46 3.59
C ALA A 26 2.92 34.41 4.79
N GLU A 27 2.39 33.23 5.09
CA GLU A 27 1.44 33.00 6.18
C GLU A 27 2.01 31.96 7.15
N PRO A 28 3.05 32.28 7.94
CA PRO A 28 3.71 31.33 8.84
C PRO A 28 2.88 30.97 10.08
N GLY A 29 1.56 31.23 10.06
CA GLY A 29 0.61 30.67 11.02
C GLY A 29 0.54 29.14 10.91
N ASP A 30 -0.44 28.50 11.55
CA ASP A 30 -0.54 27.04 11.71
C ASP A 30 -0.14 26.24 10.45
N ALA A 31 1.15 25.86 10.37
CA ALA A 31 1.74 25.27 9.18
C ALA A 31 1.20 23.85 8.93
N GLU A 32 0.56 23.26 9.95
CA GLU A 32 -0.10 21.97 9.85
C GLU A 32 -1.42 22.06 9.06
N LEU A 33 -2.06 23.24 9.06
CA LEU A 33 -3.37 23.48 8.46
C LEU A 33 -3.33 24.76 7.59
N PRO A 34 -2.68 24.70 6.41
CA PRO A 34 -2.53 25.87 5.56
C PRO A 34 -3.89 26.39 5.09
N SER A 35 -3.99 27.71 4.95
CA SER A 35 -5.18 28.42 4.43
C SER A 35 -5.57 27.99 3.00
N TRP A 36 -4.61 27.45 2.25
CA TRP A 36 -4.80 26.92 0.90
C TRP A 36 -4.01 25.62 0.69
N ILE A 37 -4.64 24.63 0.07
CA ILE A 37 -4.01 23.37 -0.34
C ILE A 37 -4.38 23.04 -1.79
N GLY A 38 -3.39 22.60 -2.55
CA GLY A 38 -3.55 22.14 -3.93
C GLY A 38 -2.72 20.89 -4.20
N GLY A 39 -3.21 20.03 -5.07
CA GLY A 39 -2.53 18.80 -5.45
C GLY A 39 -2.82 18.41 -6.89
N THR A 40 -1.84 17.79 -7.52
CA THR A 40 -1.93 17.27 -8.90
C THR A 40 -1.44 15.83 -8.91
N TRP A 41 -2.13 14.99 -9.69
CA TRP A 41 -1.75 13.60 -9.85
C TRP A 41 -1.82 13.16 -11.31
N ASN A 42 -0.94 12.24 -11.68
CA ASN A 42 -0.90 11.60 -12.98
C ASN A 42 -1.46 10.18 -12.88
N ARG A 43 -2.29 9.78 -13.85
CA ARG A 43 -2.88 8.45 -13.85
C ARG A 43 -1.81 7.40 -14.11
N SER A 44 -1.61 6.50 -13.15
CA SER A 44 -0.68 5.37 -13.26
C SER A 44 -1.33 4.18 -13.99
N ALA A 45 -2.51 3.75 -13.54
CA ALA A 45 -3.21 2.61 -14.12
C ALA A 45 -4.73 2.82 -14.17
N VAL A 46 -5.40 2.18 -15.12
CA VAL A 46 -6.85 1.97 -15.07
C VAL A 46 -7.09 0.64 -14.37
N LEU A 47 -7.91 0.63 -13.33
CA LEU A 47 -8.21 -0.58 -12.58
C LEU A 47 -9.38 -1.31 -13.24
N ARG A 48 -9.44 -2.64 -13.03
CA ARG A 48 -10.50 -3.48 -13.62
C ARG A 48 -11.91 -2.97 -13.27
N TYR A 49 -12.11 -2.54 -12.04
CA TYR A 49 -13.31 -1.87 -11.53
C TYR A 49 -12.96 -1.15 -10.21
N GLY A 50 -13.91 -0.37 -9.67
CA GLY A 50 -13.81 0.27 -8.35
C GLY A 50 -14.03 -0.70 -7.21
N GLU A 51 -14.77 -0.29 -6.19
CA GLU A 51 -15.09 -1.18 -5.06
C GLU A 51 -15.98 -2.35 -5.49
N ASN A 52 -16.87 -2.11 -6.46
CA ASN A 52 -17.80 -3.08 -7.02
C ASN A 52 -17.65 -3.17 -8.56
N PRO A 53 -17.99 -4.32 -9.18
CA PRO A 53 -17.77 -4.56 -10.61
C PRO A 53 -18.39 -3.56 -11.59
N HIS A 54 -19.46 -2.86 -11.18
CA HIS A 54 -20.16 -1.88 -12.01
C HIS A 54 -19.52 -0.48 -11.97
N GLN A 55 -18.51 -0.27 -11.11
CA GLN A 55 -17.84 1.02 -10.93
C GLN A 55 -16.52 1.05 -11.71
N ARG A 56 -16.16 2.19 -12.29
CA ARG A 56 -14.85 2.41 -12.93
C ARG A 56 -13.87 3.00 -11.92
N ALA A 57 -12.59 2.62 -12.00
CA ALA A 57 -11.55 3.19 -11.16
C ALA A 57 -10.20 3.31 -11.88
N ALA A 58 -9.32 4.13 -11.31
CA ALA A 58 -7.95 4.32 -11.76
C ALA A 58 -7.06 4.68 -10.56
N LEU A 59 -5.80 4.25 -10.60
CA LEU A 59 -4.76 4.67 -9.65
C LEU A 59 -4.08 5.93 -10.19
N TYR A 60 -3.83 6.89 -9.30
CA TYR A 60 -3.15 8.14 -9.59
C TYR A 60 -1.94 8.31 -8.65
N VAL A 61 -0.86 8.89 -9.16
CA VAL A 61 0.40 9.11 -8.43
C VAL A 61 0.79 10.59 -8.47
N GLY A 62 1.25 11.11 -7.34
CA GLY A 62 1.78 12.48 -7.24
C GLY A 62 3.29 12.51 -7.54
N ALA A 63 3.81 13.69 -7.91
CA ALA A 63 5.22 13.85 -8.32
C ALA A 63 6.25 13.55 -7.20
N ALA A 64 5.88 13.78 -5.94
CA ALA A 64 6.74 13.57 -4.77
C ALA A 64 6.26 12.41 -3.86
N GLY A 65 5.37 11.56 -4.36
CA GLY A 65 4.76 10.50 -3.55
C GLY A 65 5.73 9.36 -3.24
N GLN A 66 5.82 9.00 -1.96
CA GLN A 66 6.33 7.71 -1.50
C GLN A 66 5.20 7.04 -0.73
N GLY A 67 4.79 5.84 -1.13
CA GLY A 67 3.68 5.12 -0.52
C GLY A 67 3.16 4.01 -1.43
N LEU A 68 2.00 3.45 -1.07
CA LEU A 68 1.46 2.28 -1.74
C LEU A 68 1.16 2.52 -3.23
N ALA A 69 0.80 3.75 -3.61
CA ALA A 69 0.57 4.10 -5.02
C ALA A 69 1.85 4.03 -5.89
N GLN A 70 3.03 4.01 -5.26
CA GLN A 70 4.34 3.86 -5.90
C GLN A 70 4.99 2.50 -5.59
N ALA A 71 4.28 1.57 -4.95
CA ALA A 71 4.82 0.25 -4.64
C ALA A 71 5.21 -0.51 -5.91
N GLU A 72 6.33 -1.22 -5.85
CA GLU A 72 6.75 -2.15 -6.89
C GLU A 72 6.02 -3.48 -6.69
N GLN A 73 5.33 -3.95 -7.73
CA GLN A 73 4.68 -5.26 -7.70
C GLN A 73 5.61 -6.31 -8.31
N LEU A 74 6.10 -7.23 -7.49
CA LEU A 74 7.10 -8.24 -7.87
C LEU A 74 6.47 -9.49 -8.51
N HIS A 75 5.19 -9.77 -8.19
CA HIS A 75 4.48 -10.97 -8.66
C HIS A 75 2.96 -10.77 -8.68
N GLY A 76 2.25 -11.71 -9.30
CA GLY A 76 0.79 -11.86 -9.18
C GLY A 76 -0.04 -11.20 -10.27
N LYS A 77 -1.37 -11.28 -10.10
CA LYS A 77 -2.34 -10.59 -10.98
C LYS A 77 -2.35 -9.09 -10.67
N GLU A 78 -2.88 -8.27 -11.57
CA GLU A 78 -3.08 -6.83 -11.32
C GLU A 78 -3.82 -6.57 -9.99
N MET A 79 -3.43 -5.48 -9.32
CA MET A 79 -4.10 -4.97 -8.12
C MET A 79 -5.51 -4.47 -8.45
N SER A 80 -6.49 -4.83 -7.62
CA SER A 80 -7.84 -4.23 -7.66
C SER A 80 -7.91 -2.97 -6.80
N TYR A 81 -9.00 -2.20 -6.91
CA TYR A 81 -9.24 -1.04 -6.04
C TYR A 81 -9.20 -1.43 -4.55
N ASN A 82 -9.92 -2.49 -4.17
CA ASN A 82 -9.96 -2.96 -2.78
C ASN A 82 -8.61 -3.50 -2.31
N ASN A 83 -7.79 -4.04 -3.21
CA ASN A 83 -6.43 -4.45 -2.84
C ASN A 83 -5.57 -3.25 -2.43
N TYR A 84 -5.72 -2.09 -3.09
CA TYR A 84 -5.01 -0.88 -2.66
C TYR A 84 -5.51 -0.36 -1.31
N THR A 85 -6.83 -0.29 -1.09
CA THR A 85 -7.36 0.21 0.19
C THR A 85 -7.01 -0.70 1.36
N ASP A 86 -7.08 -2.03 1.16
CA ASP A 86 -6.73 -2.99 2.22
C ASP A 86 -5.23 -3.02 2.49
N ALA A 87 -4.38 -2.90 1.46
CA ALA A 87 -2.93 -2.84 1.64
C ALA A 87 -2.49 -1.53 2.31
N ASP A 88 -3.16 -0.41 2.04
CA ASP A 88 -2.85 0.88 2.68
C ASP A 88 -3.21 0.84 4.17
N ALA A 89 -4.39 0.30 4.49
CA ALA A 89 -4.82 0.07 5.87
C ALA A 89 -3.88 -0.90 6.61
N ALA A 90 -3.50 -2.02 5.97
CA ALA A 90 -2.59 -3.01 6.56
C ALA A 90 -1.21 -2.41 6.80
N TRP A 91 -0.67 -1.68 5.82
CA TRP A 91 0.63 -1.02 5.91
C TRP A 91 0.66 -0.06 7.11
N ARG A 92 -0.33 0.84 7.19
CA ARG A 92 -0.42 1.78 8.31
C ARG A 92 -0.50 1.07 9.65
N ALA A 93 -1.36 0.06 9.78
CA ALA A 93 -1.52 -0.70 11.02
C ALA A 93 -0.23 -1.43 11.47
N ALA A 94 0.55 -1.97 10.52
CA ALA A 94 1.83 -2.60 10.83
C ALA A 94 2.90 -1.59 11.30
N TRP A 95 2.87 -0.36 10.75
CA TRP A 95 3.82 0.71 11.08
C TRP A 95 3.41 1.57 12.28
N ASP A 96 2.21 1.40 12.82
CA ASP A 96 1.81 1.94 14.14
C ASP A 96 2.55 1.26 15.31
N GLN A 97 3.40 0.26 15.02
CA GLN A 97 4.14 -0.52 16.02
C GLN A 97 5.66 -0.36 15.83
N ASP A 98 6.38 -0.15 16.94
CA ASP A 98 7.86 -0.08 16.94
C ASP A 98 8.52 -1.46 16.72
N LYS A 99 7.92 -2.50 17.30
CA LYS A 99 8.41 -3.89 17.23
C LYS A 99 8.13 -4.51 15.86
N ALA A 100 8.76 -5.66 15.56
CA ALA A 100 8.42 -6.42 14.35
C ALA A 100 6.93 -6.80 14.38
N CYS A 101 6.17 -6.37 13.38
CA CYS A 101 4.71 -6.43 13.37
C CYS A 101 4.19 -6.98 12.04
N ALA A 102 3.16 -7.82 12.14
CA ALA A 102 2.34 -8.25 11.01
C ALA A 102 0.89 -7.82 11.25
N ALA A 103 0.28 -7.21 10.24
CA ALA A 103 -1.14 -6.85 10.22
C ALA A 103 -1.84 -7.58 9.07
N ILE A 104 -3.00 -8.18 9.36
CA ILE A 104 -3.83 -8.88 8.39
C ILE A 104 -5.17 -8.15 8.31
N ILE A 105 -5.46 -7.57 7.15
CA ILE A 105 -6.67 -6.79 6.87
C ILE A 105 -7.54 -7.51 5.85
N LYS A 106 -8.86 -7.36 5.98
CA LYS A 106 -9.84 -7.76 4.97
C LYS A 106 -10.99 -6.78 4.95
N HIS A 107 -11.29 -6.20 3.78
CA HIS A 107 -12.35 -5.21 3.62
C HIS A 107 -12.23 -4.06 4.63
N ALA A 108 -11.03 -3.50 4.76
CA ALA A 108 -10.64 -2.46 5.71
C ALA A 108 -10.80 -2.82 7.21
N ASN A 109 -11.05 -4.08 7.56
CA ASN A 109 -11.17 -4.56 8.94
C ASN A 109 -9.98 -5.43 9.34
N PRO A 110 -9.40 -5.27 10.55
CA PRO A 110 -8.33 -6.14 11.01
C PRO A 110 -8.85 -7.52 11.38
N CYS A 111 -8.31 -8.55 10.73
CA CYS A 111 -8.48 -9.96 11.13
C CYS A 111 -7.54 -10.32 12.28
N GLY A 112 -6.35 -9.72 12.28
CA GLY A 112 -5.36 -9.90 13.34
C GLY A 112 -4.15 -9.00 13.16
N ILE A 113 -3.62 -8.50 14.26
CA ILE A 113 -2.39 -7.70 14.30
C ILE A 113 -1.57 -8.23 15.47
N ALA A 114 -0.29 -8.52 15.22
CA ALA A 114 0.59 -9.00 16.28
C ALA A 114 2.01 -8.49 16.11
N VAL A 115 2.65 -8.22 17.25
CA VAL A 115 4.05 -7.88 17.37
C VAL A 115 4.87 -9.06 17.86
N SER A 116 6.16 -9.10 17.55
CA SER A 116 7.10 -10.12 18.02
C SER A 116 8.45 -9.54 18.38
N ASP A 117 9.05 -10.08 19.44
CA ASP A 117 10.46 -9.88 19.80
C ASP A 117 11.37 -10.98 19.21
N VAL A 118 10.80 -11.97 18.50
CA VAL A 118 11.49 -13.15 17.97
C VAL A 118 11.78 -13.00 16.48
N SER A 119 10.74 -12.90 15.65
CA SER A 119 10.88 -12.80 14.19
C SER A 119 9.60 -12.30 13.52
N ILE A 120 9.70 -11.89 12.26
CA ILE A 120 8.52 -11.51 11.49
C ILE A 120 7.59 -12.72 11.20
N ALA A 121 8.16 -13.93 11.10
CA ALA A 121 7.39 -15.16 10.93
C ALA A 121 6.54 -15.48 12.16
N ASP A 122 7.07 -15.22 13.37
CA ASP A 122 6.33 -15.33 14.63
C ASP A 122 5.24 -14.25 14.75
N ALA A 123 5.52 -13.00 14.36
CA ALA A 123 4.51 -11.95 14.29
C ALA A 123 3.34 -12.33 13.37
N HIS A 124 3.65 -12.81 12.16
CA HIS A 124 2.62 -13.28 11.22
C HIS A 124 1.80 -14.45 11.79
N LEU A 125 2.44 -15.45 12.39
CA LEU A 125 1.74 -16.60 12.97
C LEU A 125 0.70 -16.16 14.02
N LYS A 126 1.12 -15.32 14.98
CA LYS A 126 0.23 -14.79 16.01
C LYS A 126 -0.90 -13.93 15.44
N ALA A 127 -0.61 -13.13 14.42
CA ALA A 127 -1.63 -12.33 13.74
C ALA A 127 -2.65 -13.23 13.03
N HIS A 128 -2.20 -14.31 12.37
CA HIS A 128 -3.07 -15.26 11.70
C HIS A 128 -3.95 -16.05 12.69
N GLU A 129 -3.41 -16.44 13.84
CA GLU A 129 -4.11 -17.18 14.88
C GLU A 129 -5.24 -16.39 15.57
N CYS A 130 -5.27 -15.06 15.42
CA CYS A 130 -6.36 -14.22 15.93
C CYS A 130 -7.72 -14.57 15.30
N ASP A 131 -7.77 -14.67 13.96
CA ASP A 131 -8.94 -15.14 13.22
C ASP A 131 -8.49 -15.77 11.88
N PRO A 132 -8.13 -17.07 11.88
CA PRO A 132 -7.67 -17.76 10.68
C PRO A 132 -8.72 -17.81 9.57
N LEU A 133 -10.01 -17.84 9.93
CA LEU A 133 -11.11 -17.91 8.97
C LEU A 133 -11.24 -16.58 8.22
N SER A 134 -11.20 -15.45 8.93
CA SER A 134 -11.24 -14.14 8.30
C SER A 134 -9.96 -13.83 7.52
N ALA A 135 -8.80 -14.28 8.00
CA ALA A 135 -7.51 -14.10 7.31
C ALA A 135 -7.46 -14.76 5.92
N PHE A 136 -8.31 -15.75 5.63
CA PHE A 136 -8.41 -16.36 4.31
C PHE A 136 -8.88 -15.33 3.27
N GLY A 137 -8.02 -15.05 2.29
CA GLY A 137 -8.21 -14.02 1.27
C GLY A 137 -7.91 -12.60 1.75
N GLY A 138 -7.22 -12.47 2.89
CA GLY A 138 -6.79 -11.19 3.43
C GLY A 138 -5.58 -10.59 2.71
N VAL A 139 -5.27 -9.37 3.13
CA VAL A 139 -4.07 -8.61 2.78
C VAL A 139 -3.16 -8.56 3.99
N ILE A 140 -1.90 -8.95 3.81
CA ILE A 140 -0.88 -8.98 4.85
C ILE A 140 0.06 -7.80 4.66
N ALA A 141 0.35 -7.06 5.72
CA ALA A 141 1.44 -6.10 5.75
C ALA A 141 2.41 -6.42 6.88
N VAL A 142 3.69 -6.19 6.64
CA VAL A 142 4.75 -6.29 7.65
C VAL A 142 5.63 -5.05 7.67
N ASN A 143 6.10 -4.67 8.86
CA ASN A 143 6.99 -3.51 9.04
C ASN A 143 8.49 -3.88 9.03
N ARG A 144 8.83 -5.12 8.67
CA ARG A 144 10.20 -5.62 8.47
C ARG A 144 10.24 -6.48 7.21
N GLU A 145 11.44 -6.82 6.76
CA GLU A 145 11.65 -7.72 5.62
C GLU A 145 10.93 -9.06 5.82
N VAL A 146 10.27 -9.57 4.77
CA VAL A 146 9.66 -10.91 4.78
C VAL A 146 10.76 -11.97 4.67
N SER A 147 10.90 -12.75 5.74
CA SER A 147 11.80 -13.92 5.77
C SER A 147 11.27 -15.09 4.94
N VAL A 148 12.17 -16.01 4.53
CA VAL A 148 11.80 -17.29 3.90
C VAL A 148 10.87 -18.11 4.81
N GLU A 149 11.12 -18.13 6.12
CA GLU A 149 10.26 -18.83 7.09
C GLU A 149 8.82 -18.30 7.07
N MET A 150 8.65 -16.97 7.06
CA MET A 150 7.33 -16.36 6.94
C MET A 150 6.69 -16.71 5.59
N ALA A 151 7.46 -16.60 4.51
CA ALA A 151 7.01 -16.92 3.17
C ALA A 151 6.47 -18.36 3.06
N GLU A 152 7.17 -19.33 3.65
CA GLU A 152 6.74 -20.74 3.67
C GLU A 152 5.43 -20.93 4.43
N ARG A 153 5.25 -20.25 5.57
CA ARG A 153 3.98 -20.31 6.33
C ARG A 153 2.81 -19.69 5.56
N VAL A 154 3.06 -18.56 4.87
CA VAL A 154 2.03 -17.89 4.07
C VAL A 154 1.72 -18.68 2.79
N ALA A 155 2.68 -19.44 2.26
CA ALA A 155 2.52 -20.22 1.03
C ALA A 155 1.37 -21.22 1.07
N ASP A 156 0.88 -21.63 2.25
CA ASP A 156 -0.28 -22.51 2.41
C ASP A 156 -1.60 -21.76 2.64
N ILE A 157 -1.56 -20.48 3.00
CA ILE A 157 -2.75 -19.65 3.28
C ILE A 157 -3.19 -18.91 2.00
N PHE A 158 -4.48 -18.93 1.67
CA PHE A 158 -4.97 -18.10 0.55
C PHE A 158 -4.85 -16.62 0.94
N THR A 159 -3.99 -15.88 0.23
CA THR A 159 -3.68 -14.47 0.50
C THR A 159 -3.81 -13.68 -0.79
N GLU A 160 -4.49 -12.53 -0.74
CA GLU A 160 -4.68 -11.68 -1.92
C GLU A 160 -3.47 -10.79 -2.20
N VAL A 161 -2.87 -10.19 -1.16
CA VAL A 161 -1.72 -9.27 -1.24
C VAL A 161 -0.82 -9.45 -0.01
N ILE A 162 0.49 -9.32 -0.20
CA ILE A 162 1.49 -9.18 0.86
C ILE A 162 2.28 -7.91 0.54
N VAL A 163 2.38 -6.96 1.48
CA VAL A 163 3.18 -5.74 1.32
C VAL A 163 4.24 -5.67 2.41
N ALA A 164 5.47 -5.36 2.01
CA ALA A 164 6.63 -5.33 2.89
C ALA A 164 7.65 -4.28 2.45
N PRO A 165 8.50 -3.77 3.35
CA PRO A 165 9.64 -2.93 2.97
C PRO A 165 10.72 -3.67 2.17
N GLY A 166 10.68 -5.02 2.17
CA GLY A 166 11.61 -5.87 1.44
C GLY A 166 11.31 -7.35 1.63
N TYR A 167 11.97 -8.19 0.85
CA TYR A 167 11.88 -9.64 0.89
C TYR A 167 13.29 -10.22 0.95
N ALA A 168 13.52 -11.19 1.84
CA ALA A 168 14.79 -11.91 1.91
C ALA A 168 15.00 -12.75 0.64
N ASP A 169 16.26 -13.03 0.30
CA ASP A 169 16.61 -13.93 -0.81
C ASP A 169 15.88 -15.27 -0.69
N GLY A 170 15.13 -15.66 -1.73
CA GLY A 170 14.31 -16.88 -1.74
C GLY A 170 12.86 -16.70 -1.30
N ALA A 171 12.50 -15.61 -0.61
CA ALA A 171 11.15 -15.42 -0.09
C ALA A 171 10.12 -15.15 -1.20
N VAL A 172 10.49 -14.36 -2.21
CA VAL A 172 9.65 -14.11 -3.38
C VAL A 172 9.40 -15.41 -4.14
N GLU A 173 10.43 -16.22 -4.35
CA GLU A 173 10.33 -17.51 -5.05
C GLU A 173 9.38 -18.48 -4.35
N VAL A 174 9.41 -18.52 -3.01
CA VAL A 174 8.47 -19.31 -2.20
C VAL A 174 7.04 -18.83 -2.41
N LEU A 175 6.79 -17.53 -2.29
CA LEU A 175 5.45 -16.94 -2.41
C LEU A 175 4.91 -17.03 -3.85
N SER A 176 5.79 -16.91 -4.85
CA SER A 176 5.44 -16.99 -6.27
C SER A 176 4.99 -18.38 -6.73
N ARG A 177 5.14 -19.43 -5.89
CA ARG A 177 4.49 -20.73 -6.10
C ARG A 177 2.97 -20.60 -6.24
N LYS A 178 2.37 -19.58 -5.60
CA LYS A 178 0.97 -19.18 -5.81
C LYS A 178 0.87 -18.16 -6.93
N LYS A 179 0.29 -18.54 -8.06
CA LYS A 179 0.18 -17.70 -9.27
C LYS A 179 -0.43 -16.30 -9.05
N ASN A 180 -1.35 -16.16 -8.09
CA ASN A 180 -2.25 -15.01 -8.02
C ASN A 180 -1.95 -14.02 -6.87
N VAL A 181 -1.08 -14.35 -5.92
CA VAL A 181 -0.75 -13.46 -4.80
C VAL A 181 0.05 -12.26 -5.31
N ARG A 182 -0.27 -11.05 -4.86
CA ARG A 182 0.54 -9.86 -5.19
C ARG A 182 1.53 -9.63 -4.07
N LEU A 183 2.77 -9.40 -4.46
CA LEU A 183 3.92 -9.14 -3.60
C LEU A 183 4.41 -7.75 -3.95
#